data_AF-A0A820LP12-F1
#
_entry.id   AF-A0A820LP12-F1
#
_cell.length_a   1.000
_cell.length_b   1.000
_cell.length_c   1.000
_cell.angle_alpha   90.00
_cell.angle_beta   90.00
_cell.angle_gamma   90.00
#
_symmetry.space_group_name_H-M   'P 1'
#
loop_
_entity.id
_entity.type
_entity.pdbx_description
1 polymer ?
#
loop_
_entity_poly.entity_id
_entity_poly.type
_entity_poly.pdbx_seq_one_letter_code
_entity_poly.pdbx_strand_id
1 'polypeptide(L)'
;MDIHNIVRFDFPSPPPSKNLLQAIQCLYALHAIDEQSHLKADLGMKVAELLLHSTHARALIISSEYGCTQEILKIIPSLQVKHVFLNPPNERMHATKLHVKFACQEGNLITVLNVINAFEQQIMPQQFCDK
;
A
#
# COMPACT_ATOMS: atom_id res chain seq x y z
N MET A 1 3.58 -13.35 -17.78
CA MET A 1 3.86 -13.12 -19.22
C MET A 1 5.37 -13.04 -19.37
N ASP A 2 5.96 -13.83 -20.24
CA ASP A 2 7.42 -13.94 -20.39
C ASP A 2 7.89 -12.98 -21.51
N ILE A 3 8.14 -11.73 -21.14
CA ILE A 3 8.53 -10.66 -22.07
C ILE A 3 9.95 -10.21 -21.72
N HIS A 4 10.92 -10.57 -22.56
CA HIS A 4 12.33 -10.24 -22.33
C HIS A 4 12.73 -8.84 -22.82
N ASN A 5 11.97 -8.25 -23.74
CA ASN A 5 12.30 -6.93 -24.30
C ASN A 5 11.09 -6.01 -24.28
N ILE A 6 10.97 -5.24 -23.20
CA ILE A 6 9.86 -4.30 -23.01
C ILE A 6 9.91 -3.12 -23.99
N VAL A 7 11.09 -2.77 -24.52
CA VAL A 7 11.25 -1.67 -25.49
C VAL A 7 10.64 -2.04 -26.84
N ARG A 8 10.69 -3.32 -27.20
CA ARG A 8 10.09 -3.86 -28.42
C ARG A 8 8.71 -4.46 -28.20
N PHE A 9 8.14 -4.29 -27.01
CA PHE A 9 6.79 -4.76 -26.74
C PHE A 9 5.79 -3.93 -27.56
N ASP A 10 4.85 -4.62 -28.18
CA ASP A 10 3.85 -4.01 -29.06
C ASP A 10 2.72 -3.37 -28.24
N PHE A 11 3.00 -2.19 -27.69
CA PHE A 11 2.02 -1.40 -26.97
C PHE A 11 1.03 -0.75 -27.95
N PRO A 12 -0.28 -0.76 -27.67
CA PRO A 12 -1.26 0.02 -28.44
C PRO A 12 -0.91 1.51 -28.52
N SER A 13 -0.34 2.05 -27.44
CA SER A 13 0.30 3.37 -27.39
C SER A 13 1.57 3.25 -26.55
N PRO A 14 2.77 3.30 -27.17
CA PRO A 14 4.01 3.15 -26.44
C PRO A 14 4.18 4.25 -25.37
N PRO A 15 4.41 3.88 -24.10
CA PRO A 15 4.70 4.85 -23.06
C PRO A 15 6.07 5.51 -23.32
N PRO A 16 6.33 6.73 -22.80
CA PRO A 16 7.63 7.37 -22.92
C PRO A 16 8.74 6.49 -22.33
N SER A 17 9.88 6.38 -23.01
CA SER A 17 11.00 5.53 -22.58
C SER A 17 11.49 5.84 -21.16
N LYS A 18 11.40 7.11 -20.74
CA LYS A 18 11.71 7.54 -19.37
C LYS A 18 10.83 6.86 -18.32
N ASN A 19 9.54 6.67 -18.61
CA ASN A 19 8.60 6.04 -17.69
C ASN A 19 8.87 4.54 -17.57
N LEU A 20 9.20 3.88 -18.70
CA LEU A 20 9.61 2.48 -18.71
C LEU A 20 10.88 2.28 -17.86
N LEU A 21 11.89 3.13 -18.08
CA LEU A 21 13.14 3.08 -17.30
C LEU A 21 12.88 3.27 -15.80
N GLN A 22 12.06 4.25 -15.43
CA GLN A 22 11.69 4.49 -14.04
C GLN A 22 11.00 3.27 -13.42
N ALA A 23 10.09 2.61 -14.16
CA ALA A 23 9.40 1.42 -13.67
C ALA A 23 10.37 0.26 -13.43
N ILE A 24 11.31 0.02 -14.35
CA ILE A 24 12.36 -1.00 -14.19
C ILE A 24 13.24 -0.68 -12.97
N GLN A 25 13.69 0.57 -12.83
CA GLN A 25 14.50 1.00 -11.69
C GLN A 25 13.76 0.80 -10.35
N CYS A 26 12.47 1.11 -10.30
CA CYS A 26 11.66 0.85 -9.11
C CYS A 26 11.56 -0.65 -8.80
N LEU A 27 11.31 -1.50 -9.79
CA LEU A 27 11.25 -2.97 -9.60
C LEU A 27 12.59 -3.55 -9.16
N TYR A 28 13.69 -3.02 -9.70
CA TYR A 28 15.05 -3.38 -9.30
C TYR A 28 15.33 -2.98 -7.85
N ALA A 29 14.98 -1.76 -7.44
CA ALA A 29 15.11 -1.29 -6.05
C ALA A 29 14.28 -2.13 -5.07
N LEU A 30 13.11 -2.61 -5.49
CA LEU A 30 12.28 -3.55 -4.72
C LEU A 30 12.84 -4.97 -4.68
N HIS A 31 13.93 -5.25 -5.40
CA HIS A 31 14.54 -6.56 -5.59
C HIS A 31 13.62 -7.58 -6.29
N ALA A 32 12.59 -7.12 -7.00
CA ALA A 32 11.68 -7.98 -7.73
C ALA A 32 12.32 -8.52 -9.02
N ILE A 33 13.24 -7.76 -9.62
CA ILE A 33 14.01 -8.14 -10.81
C ILE A 33 15.52 -8.13 -10.55
N ASP A 34 16.30 -8.79 -11.41
CA ASP A 34 17.75 -8.75 -11.41
C ASP A 34 18.31 -7.60 -12.29
N GLU A 35 19.64 -7.50 -12.36
CA GLU A 35 20.34 -6.47 -13.17
C GLU A 35 20.08 -6.63 -14.67
N GLN A 36 19.76 -7.84 -15.12
CA GLN A 36 19.39 -8.15 -16.49
C GLN A 36 17.89 -7.95 -16.75
N SER A 37 17.15 -7.41 -15.78
CA SER A 37 15.70 -7.17 -15.82
C SER A 37 14.85 -8.45 -15.89
N HIS A 38 15.37 -9.60 -15.45
CA HIS A 38 14.58 -10.81 -15.28
C HIS A 38 13.92 -10.85 -13.90
N LEU A 39 12.72 -11.41 -13.84
CA LEU A 39 11.99 -11.60 -12.60
C LEU A 39 12.74 -12.61 -11.70
N LYS A 40 13.02 -12.22 -10.45
CA LYS A 40 13.66 -13.12 -9.49
C LYS A 40 12.68 -14.23 -9.08
N ALA A 41 13.11 -15.48 -9.17
CA ALA A 41 12.26 -16.66 -9.00
C ALA A 41 11.57 -16.78 -7.63
N ASP A 42 12.19 -16.27 -6.56
CA ASP A 42 11.62 -16.38 -5.20
C ASP A 42 10.77 -15.14 -4.86
N LEU A 43 11.43 -14.01 -4.62
CA LEU A 43 10.73 -12.78 -4.24
C LEU A 43 9.91 -12.16 -5.38
N GLY A 44 10.48 -12.09 -6.58
CA GLY A 44 9.86 -11.44 -7.74
C GLY A 44 8.56 -12.13 -8.13
N MET A 45 8.56 -13.47 -8.15
CA MET A 45 7.35 -14.27 -8.37
C MET A 45 6.27 -14.00 -7.33
N LYS A 46 6.60 -14.04 -6.03
CA LYS A 46 5.64 -13.72 -4.96
C LYS A 46 5.06 -12.31 -5.09
N VAL A 47 5.88 -11.32 -5.44
CA VAL A 47 5.41 -9.94 -5.69
C VAL A 47 4.47 -9.89 -6.89
N ALA A 48 4.77 -10.64 -7.95
CA ALA A 48 3.97 -10.67 -9.18
C ALA A 48 2.64 -11.43 -9.02
N GLU A 49 2.56 -12.38 -8.09
CA GLU A 49 1.33 -13.12 -7.77
C GLU A 49 0.31 -12.27 -7.00
N LEU A 50 0.76 -11.26 -6.26
CA LEU A 50 -0.11 -10.37 -5.49
C LEU A 50 -0.76 -9.32 -6.40
N LEU A 51 -2.09 -9.21 -6.32
CA LEU A 51 -2.88 -8.18 -7.02
C LEU A 51 -2.78 -6.80 -6.35
N LEU A 52 -1.56 -6.38 -6.01
CA LEU A 52 -1.25 -5.13 -5.34
C LEU A 52 -0.22 -4.35 -6.14
N HIS A 53 -0.07 -3.06 -5.84
CA HIS A 53 1.10 -2.32 -6.29
C HIS A 53 2.37 -3.01 -5.78
N SER A 54 3.41 -3.06 -6.61
CA SER A 54 4.65 -3.79 -6.32
C SER A 54 5.30 -3.37 -4.99
N THR A 55 5.19 -2.10 -4.61
CA THR A 55 5.65 -1.57 -3.32
C THR A 55 4.86 -2.15 -2.14
N HIS A 56 3.53 -2.24 -2.24
CA HIS A 56 2.66 -2.82 -1.21
C HIS A 56 2.84 -4.33 -1.11
N ALA A 57 2.93 -5.02 -2.26
CA ALA A 57 3.22 -6.44 -2.32
C ALA A 57 4.56 -6.78 -1.62
N ARG A 58 5.61 -6.00 -1.91
CA ARG A 58 6.91 -6.14 -1.24
C ARG A 58 6.83 -5.88 0.26
N ALA A 59 6.12 -4.83 0.68
CA ALA A 59 5.91 -4.53 2.10
C ALA A 59 5.17 -5.66 2.83
N LEU A 60 4.16 -6.25 2.19
CA LEU A 60 3.43 -7.39 2.76
C LEU A 60 4.33 -8.63 2.89
N ILE A 61 5.11 -8.97 1.87
CA ILE A 61 5.98 -10.14 1.91
C ILE A 61 7.04 -9.99 3.01
N ILE A 62 7.70 -8.83 3.08
CA ILE A 62 8.77 -8.61 4.06
C ILE A 62 8.23 -8.46 5.49
N SER A 63 6.97 -8.05 5.67
CA SER A 63 6.35 -7.94 7.00
C SER A 63 6.39 -9.23 7.81
N SER A 64 6.41 -10.39 7.13
CA SER A 64 6.54 -11.71 7.77
C SER A 64 7.89 -11.86 8.47
N GLU A 65 8.97 -11.36 7.86
CA GLU A 65 10.32 -11.36 8.44
C GLU A 65 10.43 -10.41 9.64
N TYR A 66 9.66 -9.32 9.64
CA TYR A 66 9.60 -8.34 10.73
C TYR A 66 8.54 -8.65 11.80
N GLY A 67 7.73 -9.69 11.62
CA GLY A 67 6.69 -10.08 12.56
C GLY A 67 5.49 -9.12 12.66
N CYS A 68 5.27 -8.28 11.65
CA CYS A 68 4.22 -7.24 11.64
C CYS A 68 3.18 -7.42 10.51
N THR A 69 2.95 -8.67 10.09
CA THR A 69 2.06 -8.97 8.97
C THR A 69 0.61 -8.58 9.23
N GLN A 70 0.12 -8.71 10.46
CA GLN A 70 -1.26 -8.37 10.78
C GLN A 70 -1.51 -6.86 10.65
N GLU A 71 -0.56 -6.04 11.09
CA GLU A 71 -0.59 -4.58 11.00
C GLU A 71 -0.55 -4.13 9.54
N ILE A 72 0.35 -4.72 8.74
CA ILE A 72 0.48 -4.40 7.31
C ILE A 72 -0.77 -4.82 6.53
N LEU A 73 -1.39 -5.95 6.87
CA LEU A 73 -2.67 -6.38 6.28
C LEU A 73 -3.84 -5.43 6.59
N LYS A 74 -3.76 -4.64 7.66
CA LYS A 74 -4.74 -3.59 7.97
C LYS A 74 -4.42 -2.27 7.26
N ILE A 75 -3.14 -1.91 7.22
CA ILE A 75 -2.68 -0.65 6.62
C ILE A 75 -2.85 -0.64 5.09
N ILE A 76 -2.43 -1.70 4.38
CA ILE A 76 -2.45 -1.73 2.91
C ILE A 76 -3.86 -1.49 2.33
N PRO A 77 -4.93 -2.17 2.77
CA PRO A 77 -6.28 -1.90 2.27
C PRO A 77 -6.73 -0.47 2.55
N SER A 78 -6.32 0.09 3.68
CA SER A 78 -6.66 1.47 4.08
C SER A 78 -6.00 2.53 3.21
N LEU A 79 -4.86 2.20 2.58
CA LEU A 79 -4.22 3.05 1.58
C LEU A 79 -4.88 2.98 0.20
N GLN A 80 -5.67 1.94 -0.06
CA GLN A 80 -6.38 1.76 -1.34
C GLN A 80 -7.75 2.46 -1.34
N VAL A 81 -8.30 2.79 -0.17
CA VAL A 81 -9.53 3.57 -0.04
C VAL A 81 -9.24 5.07 0.00
N LYS A 82 -10.20 5.90 -0.45
CA LYS A 82 -9.97 7.34 -0.65
C LYS A 82 -9.70 8.10 0.66
N HIS A 83 -10.54 7.93 1.67
CA HIS A 83 -10.39 8.61 2.96
C HIS A 83 -10.98 7.76 4.07
N VAL A 84 -10.18 7.46 5.10
CA VAL A 84 -10.65 6.82 6.35
C VAL A 84 -11.29 7.86 7.29
N PHE A 85 -10.81 9.11 7.25
CA PHE A 85 -11.30 10.19 8.09
C PHE A 85 -12.20 11.15 7.30
N LEU A 86 -13.32 11.55 7.91
CA LEU A 86 -14.19 12.59 7.40
C LEU A 86 -13.81 13.95 8.00
N ASN A 87 -13.84 15.01 7.19
CA ASN A 87 -13.58 16.37 7.65
C ASN A 87 -14.65 17.34 7.12
N PRO A 88 -15.91 17.23 7.58
CA PRO A 88 -16.99 18.08 7.13
C PRO A 88 -16.75 19.56 7.50
N PRO A 89 -17.03 20.54 6.61
CA PRO A 89 -16.73 21.95 6.85
C PRO A 89 -17.35 22.53 8.13
N ASN A 90 -18.55 22.06 8.48
CA ASN A 90 -19.32 22.58 9.62
C ASN A 90 -18.85 21.99 10.97
N GLU A 91 -18.09 20.89 10.97
CA GLU A 91 -17.67 20.19 12.19
C GLU A 91 -16.17 19.93 12.25
N ARG A 92 -15.36 20.70 11.48
CA ARG A 92 -13.90 20.53 11.40
C ARG A 92 -13.21 20.45 12.77
N MET A 93 -13.62 21.30 13.72
CA MET A 93 -13.05 21.28 15.07
C MET A 93 -13.36 19.98 15.81
N HIS A 94 -14.55 19.40 15.61
CA HIS A 94 -14.94 18.14 16.22
C HIS A 94 -14.18 16.97 15.58
N ALA A 95 -14.15 16.91 14.24
CA ALA A 95 -13.40 15.90 13.49
C ALA A 95 -11.91 15.91 13.85
N THR A 96 -11.30 17.10 13.99
CA THR A 96 -9.89 17.24 14.40
C THR A 96 -9.67 16.71 15.81
N LYS A 97 -10.56 17.01 16.76
CA LYS A 97 -10.47 16.49 18.13
C LYS A 97 -10.54 14.96 18.17
N LEU A 98 -11.38 14.34 17.35
CA LEU A 98 -11.48 12.88 17.25
C LEU A 98 -10.23 12.28 16.60
N HIS A 99 -9.74 12.88 15.52
CA HIS A 99 -8.50 12.43 14.86
C HIS A 99 -7.31 12.43 15.83
N VAL A 100 -7.17 13.48 16.65
CA VAL A 100 -6.08 13.59 17.64
C VAL A 100 -6.11 12.46 18.67
N LYS A 101 -7.27 11.85 18.96
CA LYS A 101 -7.34 10.71 19.90
C LYS A 101 -6.61 9.47 19.39
N PHE A 102 -6.56 9.29 18.07
CA PHE A 102 -5.91 8.14 17.44
C PHE A 102 -4.53 8.49 16.89
N ALA A 103 -4.18 9.78 16.88
CA ALA A 103 -2.93 10.28 16.34
C ALA A 103 -1.73 9.72 17.11
N CYS A 104 -0.75 9.24 16.35
CA CYS A 104 0.51 8.69 16.84
C CYS A 104 1.66 9.57 16.36
N GLN A 105 2.69 9.77 17.20
CA GLN A 105 3.87 10.56 16.83
C GLN A 105 4.71 9.87 15.74
N GLU A 106 4.63 8.55 15.69
CA GLU A 106 5.27 7.64 14.75
C GLU A 106 4.74 7.82 13.33
N GLY A 107 3.53 8.39 13.18
CA GLY A 107 3.01 8.88 11.91
C GLY A 107 1.59 8.42 11.56
N ASN A 108 1.19 8.80 10.35
CA ASN A 108 -0.19 8.63 9.88
C ASN A 108 -0.58 7.17 9.66
N LEU A 109 0.36 6.30 9.26
CA LEU A 109 0.05 4.88 9.06
C LEU A 109 -0.31 4.19 10.38
N ILE A 110 0.40 4.52 11.45
CA ILE A 110 0.11 4.01 12.80
C ILE A 110 -1.19 4.62 13.32
N THR A 111 -1.44 5.90 13.02
CA THR A 111 -2.72 6.55 13.34
C THR A 111 -3.90 5.81 12.68
N VAL A 112 -3.77 5.44 11.40
CA VAL A 112 -4.78 4.65 10.67
C VAL A 112 -4.94 3.25 11.27
N LEU A 113 -3.83 2.59 11.60
CA LEU A 113 -3.85 1.28 12.26
C LEU A 113 -4.60 1.32 13.59
N ASN A 114 -4.38 2.35 14.41
CA ASN A 114 -5.07 2.55 15.68
C ASN A 114 -6.59 2.65 15.50
N VAL A 115 -7.03 3.37 14.47
CA VAL A 115 -8.46 3.50 14.14
C VAL A 115 -9.06 2.16 13.74
N ILE A 116 -8.38 1.38 12.89
CA ILE A 116 -8.87 0.07 12.44
C ILE A 116 -8.95 -0.90 13.61
N ASN A 117 -7.92 -0.95 14.46
CA ASN A 117 -7.92 -1.77 15.66
C ASN A 117 -9.07 -1.38 16.61
N ALA A 118 -9.32 -0.07 16.79
CA ALA A 118 -10.43 0.40 17.60
C ALA A 118 -11.78 0.04 17.00
N PHE A 119 -11.92 0.10 15.67
CA PHE A 119 -13.12 -0.28 14.93
C PHE A 119 -13.43 -1.77 15.05
N GLU A 120 -12.42 -2.65 14.91
CA GLU A 120 -12.58 -4.10 15.05
C GLU A 120 -13.02 -4.54 16.46
N GLN A 121 -12.71 -3.74 17.49
CA GLN A 121 -13.13 -4.00 18.87
C GLN A 121 -14.59 -3.60 19.15
N GLN A 122 -15.25 -2.89 18.23
CA GLN A 122 -16.62 -2.44 18.45
C GLN A 122 -17.65 -3.50 18.06
N ILE A 123 -18.68 -3.64 18.91
CA ILE A 123 -19.83 -4.53 18.65
C ILE A 123 -20.77 -3.90 17.59
N MET A 124 -20.83 -2.56 17.52
CA MET A 124 -21.69 -1.80 16.60
C MET A 124 -20.86 -0.84 15.74
N PRO A 125 -20.36 -1.28 14.56
CA PRO A 125 -19.40 -0.52 13.76
C PRO A 125 -19.95 0.79 13.20
N GLN A 126 -21.23 0.84 12.83
CA GLN A 126 -21.86 2.06 12.30
C GLN A 126 -21.87 3.19 13.33
N GLN A 127 -22.28 2.87 14.57
CA GLN A 127 -22.32 3.86 15.66
C GLN A 127 -20.94 4.38 16.07
N PHE A 128 -19.86 3.64 15.78
CA PHE A 128 -18.50 4.10 16.02
C PHE A 128 -18.05 5.09 14.94
N CYS A 129 -18.38 4.82 13.68
CA CYS A 129 -18.03 5.71 12.57
C CYS A 129 -18.87 7.00 12.54
N ASP A 130 -20.10 6.97 13.06
CA ASP A 130 -20.99 8.13 13.12
C ASP A 130 -20.70 9.07 14.32
N LYS A 131 -19.83 8.66 15.26
CA LYS A 131 -19.46 9.40 16.46
C LYS A 131 -18.14 10.13 16.33
#